data_AF-A0A7X0C3K8-F1
#
_entry.id   AF-A0A7X0C3K8-F1
#
_cell.length_a   1.000
_cell.length_b   1.000
_cell.length_c   1.000
_cell.angle_alpha   90.00
_cell.angle_beta   90.00
_cell.angle_gamma   90.00
#
_symmetry.space_group_name_H-M   'P 1'
#
loop_
_entity.id
_entity.type
_entity.pdbx_description
1 polymer ?
#
loop_
_entity_poly.entity_id
_entity_poly.type
_entity_poly.pdbx_seq_one_letter_code
_entity_poly.pdbx_strand_id
1 'polypeptide(L)'
;MDASTREGLEAVREEHGAGLAALGGRRLTGFALVRFVEDGDWFADCPVVLDFDGVQAEICHWKFDELSISWNSIDTTAAISGWEYVEQTPAWSDADERLESFVGQELREVALLEWRPSSRHDLADGTLAVEFVFGAGRFHLANALDENSIDVGDAHPDFVRHRLGRGADLPGRGTGGGGNVSEPAEQPVQGIRLPRSPIG
;
A
#
# COMPACT_ATOMS: atom_id res chain seq x y z
N MET A 1 -2.45 -15.41 24.05
CA MET A 1 -1.67 -15.07 22.84
C MET A 1 -2.52 -15.54 21.71
N ASP A 2 -3.21 -14.61 21.07
CA ASP A 2 -4.09 -14.89 19.94
C ASP A 2 -3.23 -15.23 18.73
N ALA A 3 -3.60 -16.30 18.04
CA ALA A 3 -2.92 -16.78 16.84
C ALA A 3 -3.26 -15.91 15.62
N SER A 4 -4.36 -15.15 15.65
CA SER A 4 -4.89 -14.36 14.53
C SER A 4 -3.94 -13.24 14.06
N THR A 5 -3.30 -12.52 14.98
CA THR A 5 -2.44 -11.38 14.64
C THR A 5 -1.15 -11.78 13.93
N ARG A 6 -0.56 -12.90 14.36
CA ARG A 6 0.68 -13.39 13.76
C ARG A 6 0.44 -13.85 12.32
N GLU A 7 -0.75 -14.37 12.04
CA GLU A 7 -1.17 -14.77 10.69
C GLU A 7 -1.22 -13.57 9.73
N GLY A 8 -1.67 -12.38 10.18
CA GLY A 8 -1.70 -11.17 9.35
C GLY A 8 -0.32 -10.67 8.92
N LEU A 9 0.61 -10.50 9.87
CA LEU A 9 1.99 -10.10 9.57
C LEU A 9 2.72 -11.15 8.72
N GLU A 10 2.60 -12.43 9.07
CA GLU A 10 3.24 -13.52 8.33
C GLU A 10 2.70 -13.60 6.89
N ALA A 11 1.39 -13.49 6.70
CA ALA A 11 0.76 -13.51 5.37
C ALA A 11 1.21 -12.33 4.49
N VAL A 12 1.14 -11.09 5.00
CA VAL A 12 1.60 -9.91 4.25
C VAL A 12 3.09 -10.00 3.93
N ARG A 13 3.90 -10.50 4.85
CA ARG A 13 5.33 -10.72 4.62
C ARG A 13 5.59 -11.79 3.56
N GLU A 14 4.86 -12.90 3.60
CA GLU A 14 5.01 -14.00 2.65
C GLU A 14 4.60 -13.58 1.24
N GLU A 15 3.46 -12.90 1.11
CA GLU A 15 2.88 -12.52 -0.18
C GLU A 15 3.58 -11.29 -0.80
N HIS A 16 3.84 -10.25 0.01
CA HIS A 16 4.25 -8.94 -0.51
C HIS A 16 5.66 -8.53 -0.07
N GLY A 17 6.26 -9.22 0.91
CA GLY A 17 7.54 -8.81 1.50
C GLY A 17 8.69 -8.72 0.49
N ALA A 18 8.75 -9.63 -0.48
CA ALA A 18 9.76 -9.60 -1.54
C ALA A 18 9.56 -8.41 -2.49
N GLY A 19 8.31 -8.12 -2.88
CA GLY A 19 7.96 -6.98 -3.75
C GLY A 19 8.28 -5.65 -3.09
N LEU A 20 7.84 -5.46 -1.85
CA LEU A 20 8.14 -4.29 -1.03
C LEU A 20 9.65 -4.09 -0.82
N ALA A 21 10.40 -5.16 -0.51
CA ALA A 21 11.86 -5.07 -0.37
C ALA A 21 12.57 -4.69 -1.69
N ALA A 22 12.03 -5.12 -2.84
CA ALA A 22 12.57 -4.82 -4.16
C ALA A 22 12.34 -3.37 -4.62
N LEU A 23 11.52 -2.59 -3.89
CA LEU A 23 11.41 -1.14 -4.08
C LEU A 23 12.67 -0.41 -3.59
N GLY A 24 13.44 -1.00 -2.66
CA GLY A 24 14.66 -0.39 -2.15
C GLY A 24 15.68 -0.10 -3.26
N GLY A 25 16.21 1.13 -3.27
CA GLY A 25 17.11 1.66 -4.29
C GLY A 25 16.42 2.34 -5.47
N ARG A 26 15.08 2.28 -5.57
CA ARG A 26 14.30 3.01 -6.57
C ARG A 26 13.91 4.39 -6.06
N ARG A 27 13.67 5.33 -6.96
CA ARG A 27 13.17 6.66 -6.62
C ARG A 27 11.66 6.68 -6.59
N LEU A 28 11.07 7.38 -5.60
CA LEU A 28 9.66 7.74 -5.68
C LEU A 28 9.49 8.76 -6.80
N THR A 29 8.89 8.37 -7.91
CA THR A 29 8.74 9.19 -9.12
C THR A 29 7.39 9.88 -9.20
N GLY A 30 6.40 9.35 -8.48
CA GLY A 30 5.09 9.99 -8.35
C GLY A 30 4.22 9.29 -7.32
N PHE A 31 3.07 9.86 -7.05
CA PHE A 31 2.01 9.26 -6.26
C PHE A 31 0.66 9.73 -6.76
N ALA A 32 -0.40 9.01 -6.41
CA ALA A 32 -1.77 9.45 -6.66
C ALA A 32 -2.67 9.09 -5.48
N LEU A 33 -3.50 10.04 -5.08
CA LEU A 33 -4.57 9.91 -4.09
C LEU A 33 -5.91 10.24 -4.76
N VAL A 34 -6.99 9.63 -4.29
CA VAL A 34 -8.33 10.05 -4.71
C VAL A 34 -8.78 11.22 -3.84
N ARG A 35 -9.12 12.35 -4.47
CA ARG A 35 -9.69 13.52 -3.79
C ARG A 35 -11.04 13.90 -4.39
N PHE A 36 -11.87 14.57 -3.61
CA PHE A 36 -13.08 15.18 -4.14
C PHE A 36 -12.75 16.50 -4.84
N VAL A 37 -13.31 16.72 -6.03
CA VAL A 37 -13.06 17.92 -6.85
C VAL A 37 -13.62 19.18 -6.18
N GLU A 38 -14.69 19.02 -5.39
CA GLU A 38 -15.48 20.10 -4.83
C GLU A 38 -14.74 20.86 -3.72
N ASP A 39 -14.08 20.15 -2.82
CA ASP A 39 -13.38 20.70 -1.65
C ASP A 39 -11.89 20.33 -1.59
N GLY A 40 -11.45 19.38 -2.40
CA GLY A 40 -10.08 18.87 -2.38
C GLY A 40 -9.82 17.88 -1.25
N ASP A 41 -10.84 17.45 -0.51
CA ASP A 41 -10.69 16.51 0.59
C ASP A 41 -10.21 15.15 0.08
N TRP A 42 -9.34 14.53 0.87
CA TRP A 42 -8.80 13.21 0.55
C TRP A 42 -9.84 12.14 0.87
N PHE A 43 -10.18 11.33 -0.13
CA PHE A 43 -11.05 10.18 0.05
C PHE A 43 -10.20 8.98 0.50
N ALA A 44 -10.00 8.88 1.82
CA ALA A 44 -9.06 7.97 2.45
C ALA A 44 -9.42 6.48 2.35
N ASP A 45 -10.66 6.14 1.97
CA ASP A 45 -11.09 4.76 1.65
C ASP A 45 -10.46 4.22 0.35
N CYS A 46 -9.92 5.10 -0.50
CA CYS A 46 -9.31 4.68 -1.76
C CYS A 46 -7.82 4.31 -1.57
N PRO A 47 -7.28 3.42 -2.42
CA PRO A 47 -5.86 3.09 -2.37
C PRO A 47 -4.95 4.31 -2.52
N VAL A 48 -3.87 4.32 -1.74
CA VAL A 48 -2.71 5.19 -1.96
C VAL A 48 -1.83 4.53 -3.01
N VAL A 49 -1.58 5.24 -4.11
CA VAL A 49 -0.75 4.75 -5.21
C VAL A 49 0.61 5.43 -5.16
N LEU A 50 1.68 4.64 -5.09
CA LEU A 50 3.07 5.12 -5.07
C LEU A 50 3.83 4.55 -6.26
N ASP A 51 4.42 5.40 -7.08
CA ASP A 51 5.23 4.99 -8.24
C ASP A 51 6.72 5.07 -7.93
N PHE A 52 7.41 3.94 -8.02
CA PHE A 52 8.85 3.83 -7.78
C PHE A 52 9.61 3.42 -9.05
N ASP A 53 10.08 4.41 -9.83
CA ASP A 53 10.76 4.19 -11.12
C ASP A 53 9.97 3.22 -12.02
N GLY A 54 8.66 3.45 -12.19
CA GLY A 54 7.76 2.63 -13.00
C GLY A 54 7.31 1.32 -12.33
N VAL A 55 7.60 1.11 -11.05
CA VAL A 55 6.97 0.05 -10.24
C VAL A 55 5.96 0.71 -9.30
N GLN A 56 4.69 0.51 -9.59
CA GLN A 56 3.57 1.03 -8.81
C GLN A 56 3.23 0.07 -7.67
N ALA A 57 3.22 0.58 -6.45
CA ALA A 57 2.66 -0.07 -5.27
C ALA A 57 1.32 0.60 -4.91
N GLU A 58 0.29 -0.20 -4.72
CA GLU A 58 -1.07 0.26 -4.43
C GLU A 58 -1.45 -0.28 -3.05
N ILE A 59 -1.66 0.61 -2.09
CA ILE A 59 -1.81 0.23 -0.69
C ILE A 59 -3.15 0.73 -0.19
N CYS A 60 -3.96 -0.17 0.38
CA CYS A 60 -5.26 0.17 0.92
C CYS A 60 -5.53 -0.62 2.21
N HIS A 61 -5.76 0.10 3.30
CA HIS A 61 -6.37 -0.48 4.49
C HIS A 61 -7.87 -0.53 4.30
N TRP A 62 -8.50 -1.63 4.68
CA TRP A 62 -9.95 -1.79 4.59
C TRP A 62 -10.42 -2.81 5.61
N LYS A 63 -11.51 -2.52 6.33
CA LYS A 63 -11.85 -3.20 7.60
C LYS A 63 -10.71 -3.06 8.63
N PHE A 64 -11.04 -3.10 9.92
CA PHE A 64 -10.13 -2.70 10.99
C PHE A 64 -8.71 -3.31 10.98
N ASP A 65 -8.49 -4.47 10.34
CA ASP A 65 -7.23 -5.20 10.36
C ASP A 65 -6.73 -5.68 8.98
N GLU A 66 -7.44 -5.45 7.87
CA GLU A 66 -6.99 -5.93 6.55
C GLU A 66 -6.16 -4.86 5.81
N LEU A 67 -5.00 -5.30 5.29
CA LEU A 67 -4.10 -4.53 4.46
C LEU A 67 -4.04 -5.18 3.07
N SER A 68 -4.50 -4.46 2.06
CA SER A 68 -4.40 -4.85 0.66
C SER A 68 -3.18 -4.18 0.01
N ILE A 69 -2.37 -4.98 -0.68
CA ILE A 69 -1.24 -4.50 -1.48
C ILE A 69 -1.32 -5.11 -2.88
N SER A 70 -1.43 -4.26 -3.89
CA SER A 70 -1.38 -4.65 -5.30
C SER A 70 -0.30 -3.88 -6.06
N TRP A 71 -0.07 -4.29 -7.31
CA TRP A 71 1.07 -3.83 -8.11
C TRP A 71 0.67 -3.59 -9.55
N ASN A 72 0.95 -2.38 -10.07
CA ASN A 72 0.81 -1.99 -11.48
C ASN A 72 -0.56 -2.33 -12.12
N SER A 73 -1.62 -2.28 -11.32
CA SER A 73 -2.99 -2.60 -11.69
C SER A 73 -3.88 -1.37 -11.83
N ILE A 74 -3.58 -0.27 -11.13
CA ILE A 74 -4.36 0.96 -11.16
C ILE A 74 -3.83 1.93 -12.22
N ASP A 75 -4.69 2.28 -13.17
CA ASP A 75 -4.46 3.41 -14.09
C ASP A 75 -4.92 4.72 -13.45
N THR A 76 -3.96 5.48 -12.93
CA THR A 76 -4.20 6.80 -12.30
C THR A 76 -4.48 7.91 -13.31
N THR A 77 -4.35 7.64 -14.62
CA THR A 77 -4.70 8.58 -15.69
C THR A 77 -6.15 8.45 -16.15
N ALA A 78 -6.79 7.32 -15.84
CA ALA A 78 -8.18 7.08 -16.15
C ALA A 78 -9.10 7.89 -15.23
N ALA A 79 -10.16 8.46 -15.80
CA ALA A 79 -11.22 9.07 -15.02
C ALA A 79 -11.91 8.00 -14.15
N ILE A 80 -12.18 8.35 -12.90
CA ILE A 80 -12.93 7.49 -11.98
C ILE A 80 -14.40 7.49 -12.43
N SER A 81 -14.95 6.29 -12.67
CA SER A 81 -16.33 6.11 -13.17
C SER A 81 -17.17 5.29 -12.20
N GLY A 82 -18.49 5.27 -12.39
CA GLY A 82 -19.42 4.55 -11.51
C GLY A 82 -19.83 5.28 -10.22
N TRP A 83 -19.50 6.58 -10.13
CA TRP A 83 -19.77 7.46 -8.98
C TRP A 83 -21.02 8.35 -9.17
N GLU A 84 -21.99 7.93 -9.99
CA GLU A 84 -23.11 8.78 -10.44
C GLU A 84 -24.20 9.06 -9.38
N TYR A 85 -24.08 8.53 -8.15
CA TYR A 85 -25.13 8.55 -7.12
C TYR A 85 -24.78 9.33 -5.85
N VAL A 86 -23.74 10.16 -5.90
CA VAL A 86 -23.11 10.78 -4.72
C VAL A 86 -22.81 12.25 -5.04
N GLU A 87 -22.84 13.09 -4.01
CA GLU A 87 -22.82 14.56 -4.16
C GLU A 87 -21.44 15.11 -4.54
N GLN A 88 -20.39 14.32 -4.39
CA GLN A 88 -18.99 14.71 -4.61
C GLN A 88 -18.40 13.92 -5.77
N THR A 89 -17.42 14.49 -6.46
CA THR A 89 -16.79 13.93 -7.67
C THR A 89 -15.37 13.50 -7.35
N PRO A 90 -15.05 12.19 -7.28
CA PRO A 90 -13.70 11.74 -7.02
C PRO A 90 -12.82 11.90 -8.26
N ALA A 91 -11.59 12.36 -8.05
CA ALA A 91 -10.56 12.46 -9.07
C ALA A 91 -9.21 12.05 -8.48
N TRP A 92 -8.34 11.52 -9.34
CA TRP A 92 -6.94 11.32 -9.00
C TRP A 92 -6.24 12.67 -8.84
N SER A 93 -5.40 12.77 -7.81
CA SER A 93 -4.58 13.93 -7.51
C SER A 93 -3.17 13.48 -7.15
N ASP A 94 -2.18 14.17 -7.70
CA ASP A 94 -0.76 14.04 -7.40
C ASP A 94 -0.28 15.09 -6.38
N ALA A 95 -1.21 15.75 -5.68
CA ALA A 95 -0.93 16.78 -4.68
C ALA A 95 -1.24 16.29 -3.25
N ASP A 96 -0.20 16.26 -2.42
CA ASP A 96 -0.27 16.04 -0.98
C ASP A 96 1.04 16.47 -0.30
N GLU A 97 0.97 17.48 0.56
CA GLU A 97 2.14 18.05 1.24
C GLU A 97 2.96 17.02 2.04
N ARG A 98 2.33 15.92 2.47
CA ARG A 98 2.99 14.84 3.21
C ARG A 98 3.91 14.02 2.32
N LEU A 99 3.58 13.88 1.03
CA LEU A 99 4.29 13.04 0.07
C LEU A 99 5.20 13.83 -0.88
N GLU A 100 4.86 15.09 -1.19
CA GLU A 100 5.59 15.94 -2.13
C GLU A 100 7.09 16.03 -1.84
N SER A 101 7.47 16.11 -0.56
CA SER A 101 8.89 16.22 -0.17
C SER A 101 9.71 14.96 -0.50
N PHE A 102 9.08 13.80 -0.66
CA PHE A 102 9.75 12.53 -0.95
C PHE A 102 9.92 12.26 -2.44
N VAL A 103 9.20 12.97 -3.32
CA VAL A 103 9.30 12.78 -4.76
C VAL A 103 10.72 13.10 -5.26
N GLY A 104 11.25 12.23 -6.12
CA GLY A 104 12.61 12.24 -6.64
C GLY A 104 13.67 11.60 -5.71
N GLN A 105 13.32 11.28 -4.46
CA GLN A 105 14.25 10.66 -3.52
C GLN A 105 14.33 9.14 -3.70
N GLU A 106 15.53 8.60 -3.48
CA GLU A 106 15.76 7.16 -3.46
C GLU A 106 15.24 6.54 -2.15
N LEU A 107 14.36 5.57 -2.29
CA LEU A 107 13.86 4.74 -1.20
C LEU A 107 14.99 3.84 -0.69
N ARG A 108 15.29 3.92 0.60
CA ARG A 108 16.36 3.16 1.25
C ARG A 108 15.87 1.82 1.75
N GLU A 109 14.69 1.80 2.34
CA GLU A 109 14.12 0.63 3.00
C GLU A 109 12.60 0.73 3.03
N VAL A 110 11.95 -0.43 2.93
CA VAL A 110 10.54 -0.61 3.31
C VAL A 110 10.50 -1.55 4.51
N ALA A 111 9.65 -1.23 5.49
CA ALA A 111 9.40 -2.08 6.64
C ALA A 111 7.90 -2.22 6.89
N LEU A 112 7.51 -3.32 7.51
CA LEU A 112 6.18 -3.45 8.09
C LEU A 112 6.24 -2.99 9.54
N LEU A 113 5.27 -2.21 9.97
CA LEU A 113 5.08 -1.82 11.37
C LEU A 113 3.86 -2.55 11.90
N GLU A 114 3.97 -3.17 13.06
CA GLU A 114 2.87 -3.85 13.74
C GLU A 114 2.49 -3.05 14.98
N TRP A 115 1.23 -2.62 15.08
CA TRP A 115 0.74 -1.89 16.24
C TRP A 115 0.66 -2.83 17.45
N ARG A 116 1.46 -2.57 18.49
CA ARG A 116 1.55 -3.36 19.72
C ARG A 116 1.34 -2.46 20.94
N PRO A 117 0.08 -2.08 21.21
CA PRO A 117 -0.23 -1.11 22.25
C PRO A 117 0.04 -1.69 23.63
N SER A 118 0.48 -0.83 24.54
CA SER A 118 0.67 -1.22 25.95
C SER A 118 -0.66 -1.55 26.66
N SER A 119 -1.79 -1.06 26.14
CA SER A 119 -3.14 -1.35 26.63
C SER A 119 -3.69 -2.64 26.02
N ARG A 120 -4.23 -3.54 26.87
CA ARG A 120 -4.78 -4.85 26.43
C ARG A 120 -6.15 -4.78 25.74
N HIS A 121 -6.72 -3.60 25.57
CA HIS A 121 -8.08 -3.40 25.03
C HIS A 121 -8.12 -2.49 23.81
N ASP A 122 -6.96 -2.23 23.22
CA ASP A 122 -6.90 -1.50 21.98
C ASP A 122 -7.32 -2.41 20.83
N LEU A 123 -8.32 -1.98 20.08
CA LEU A 123 -8.88 -2.72 18.96
C LEU A 123 -7.92 -2.78 17.76
N ALA A 124 -6.92 -1.90 17.72
CA ALA A 124 -5.92 -1.88 16.66
C ALA A 124 -4.73 -2.82 16.92
N ASP A 125 -4.69 -3.57 18.05
CA ASP A 125 -3.59 -4.51 18.34
C ASP A 125 -3.41 -5.49 17.17
N GLY A 126 -2.23 -5.44 16.54
CA GLY A 126 -1.89 -6.27 15.40
C GLY A 126 -2.08 -5.65 14.03
N THR A 127 -2.70 -4.47 13.95
CA THR A 127 -2.83 -3.76 12.67
C THR A 127 -1.46 -3.44 12.10
N LEU A 128 -1.37 -3.49 10.78
CA LEU A 128 -0.13 -3.24 10.07
C LEU A 128 -0.13 -1.84 9.47
N ALA A 129 1.07 -1.28 9.40
CA ALA A 129 1.38 -0.12 8.57
C ALA A 129 2.60 -0.43 7.69
N VAL A 130 2.71 0.25 6.56
CA VAL A 130 3.85 0.13 5.64
C VAL A 130 4.71 1.38 5.74
N GLU A 131 5.94 1.24 6.24
CA GLU A 131 6.91 2.33 6.38
C GLU A 131 7.81 2.43 5.15
N PHE A 132 7.98 3.63 4.64
CA PHE A 132 8.90 3.98 3.55
C PHE A 132 9.98 4.92 4.08
N VAL A 133 11.24 4.49 4.01
CA VAL A 133 12.39 5.24 4.52
C VAL A 133 13.22 5.78 3.37
N PHE A 134 13.47 7.09 3.38
CA PHE A 134 14.28 7.82 2.41
C PHE A 134 15.50 8.46 3.10
N GLY A 135 16.36 9.11 2.31
CA GLY A 135 17.49 9.86 2.85
C GLY A 135 17.08 11.08 3.69
N ALA A 136 16.00 11.77 3.30
CA ALA A 136 15.56 12.99 4.00
C ALA A 136 14.57 12.74 5.15
N GLY A 137 14.04 11.53 5.28
CA GLY A 137 13.01 11.23 6.26
C GLY A 137 12.30 9.92 5.99
N ARG A 138 11.10 9.77 6.54
CA ARG A 138 10.25 8.60 6.36
C ARG A 138 8.78 9.01 6.42
N PHE A 139 7.92 8.16 5.87
CA PHE A 139 6.49 8.19 6.15
C PHE A 139 5.98 6.76 6.30
N HIS A 140 4.78 6.60 6.87
CA HIS A 140 4.09 5.33 6.92
C HIS A 140 2.63 5.46 6.54
N LEU A 141 2.12 4.44 5.86
CA LEU A 141 0.71 4.27 5.56
C LEU A 141 0.11 3.34 6.60
N ALA A 142 -0.82 3.83 7.41
CA ALA A 142 -1.41 3.07 8.51
C ALA A 142 -2.93 3.03 8.42
N ASN A 143 -3.52 2.08 9.14
CA ASN A 143 -4.96 2.01 9.32
C ASN A 143 -5.44 3.07 10.32
N ALA A 144 -6.38 3.92 9.90
CA ALA A 144 -7.08 4.89 10.74
C ALA A 144 -8.57 4.57 10.80
N LEU A 145 -8.91 3.47 11.48
CA LEU A 145 -10.28 2.96 11.71
C LEU A 145 -10.98 2.26 10.54
N ASP A 146 -10.25 1.87 9.51
CA ASP A 146 -10.67 1.32 8.19
C ASP A 146 -10.35 2.23 7.00
N GLU A 147 -9.93 3.47 7.28
CA GLU A 147 -9.40 4.42 6.30
C GLU A 147 -7.87 4.39 6.24
N ASN A 148 -7.30 4.84 5.13
CA ASN A 148 -5.85 5.07 5.03
C ASN A 148 -5.44 6.34 5.79
N SER A 149 -4.28 6.29 6.44
CA SER A 149 -3.60 7.48 6.96
C SER A 149 -2.18 7.58 6.39
N ILE A 150 -1.65 8.80 6.34
CA ILE A 150 -0.26 9.07 5.95
C ILE A 150 0.38 9.87 7.08
N ASP A 151 1.32 9.24 7.77
CA ASP A 151 2.03 9.82 8.90
C ASP A 151 3.50 10.02 8.54
N VAL A 152 3.95 11.29 8.60
CA VAL A 152 5.33 11.69 8.26
C VAL A 152 6.16 11.77 9.53
N GLY A 153 7.38 11.22 9.47
CA GLY A 153 8.31 11.20 10.60
C GLY A 153 8.32 9.86 11.34
N ASP A 154 8.86 9.87 12.55
CA ASP A 154 9.03 8.64 13.32
C ASP A 154 7.68 8.04 13.73
N ALA A 155 7.58 6.72 13.59
CA ALA A 155 6.40 5.98 14.00
C ALA A 155 6.19 6.09 15.52
N HIS A 156 4.93 6.00 15.94
CA HIS A 156 4.56 5.94 17.35
C HIS A 156 5.33 4.80 18.07
N PRO A 157 5.76 4.98 19.34
CA PRO A 157 6.58 3.98 20.05
C PRO A 157 5.96 2.59 20.21
N ASP A 158 4.64 2.49 20.12
CA ASP A 158 3.92 1.22 20.20
C ASP A 158 3.97 0.42 18.89
N PHE A 159 4.48 1.00 17.79
CA PHE A 159 4.78 0.24 16.59
C PHE A 159 6.05 -0.59 16.76
N VAL A 160 5.93 -1.90 16.57
CA VAL A 160 7.07 -2.81 16.42
C VAL A 160 7.45 -2.86 14.95
N ARG A 161 8.71 -2.55 14.64
CA ARG A 161 9.21 -2.49 13.27
C ARG A 161 9.79 -3.83 12.81
N HIS A 162 9.29 -4.35 11.69
CA HIS A 162 9.70 -5.59 11.06
C HIS A 162 10.36 -5.34 9.70
N ARG A 163 11.69 -5.54 9.64
CA ARG A 163 12.43 -5.38 8.38
C ARG A 163 12.07 -6.47 7.38
N LEU A 164 11.92 -6.07 6.12
CA LEU A 164 11.80 -6.98 5.00
C LEU A 164 13.23 -7.36 4.55
N GLY A 165 13.52 -8.66 4.45
CA GLY A 165 14.84 -9.11 4.01
C GLY A 165 15.13 -8.59 2.61
N ARG A 166 16.37 -8.16 2.33
CA ARG A 166 16.80 -7.97 0.93
C ARG A 166 16.63 -9.30 0.23
N GLY A 167 15.88 -9.34 -0.86
CA GLY A 167 15.80 -10.52 -1.70
C GLY A 167 17.19 -10.89 -2.20
N ALA A 168 17.84 -11.86 -1.55
CA ALA A 168 18.98 -12.62 -2.03
C ALA A 168 19.25 -13.81 -1.09
N ASP A 169 18.71 -14.98 -1.43
CA ASP A 169 19.53 -16.14 -1.83
C ASP A 169 18.61 -17.22 -2.43
N LEU A 170 18.48 -17.26 -3.77
CA LEU A 170 17.97 -18.45 -4.44
C LEU A 170 19.17 -19.38 -4.69
N PRO A 171 19.26 -20.57 -4.07
CA PRO A 171 20.28 -21.53 -4.43
C PRO A 171 20.02 -22.04 -5.85
N GLY A 172 21.07 -22.02 -6.67
CA GLY A 172 20.99 -22.33 -8.09
C GLY A 172 20.72 -23.80 -8.43
N ARG A 173 20.11 -23.94 -9.61
CA ARG A 173 20.17 -25.01 -10.63
C ARG A 173 19.28 -26.25 -10.49
N GLY A 174 18.34 -26.33 -11.44
CA GLY A 174 17.86 -27.56 -12.05
C GLY A 174 17.29 -27.26 -13.45
N THR A 175 18.07 -27.56 -14.49
CA THR A 175 17.66 -27.47 -15.90
C THR A 175 16.76 -28.64 -16.31
N GLY A 176 15.68 -28.34 -17.02
CA GLY A 176 14.83 -29.27 -17.79
C GLY A 176 13.38 -28.77 -17.74
N GLY A 177 12.62 -28.58 -18.80
CA GLY A 177 12.73 -28.90 -20.22
C GLY A 177 11.28 -29.09 -20.72
N GLY A 178 10.89 -28.40 -21.79
CA GLY A 178 9.71 -28.76 -22.60
C GLY A 178 8.41 -27.97 -22.39
N GLY A 179 8.16 -27.04 -23.31
CA GLY A 179 6.88 -26.82 -24.02
C GLY A 179 5.58 -26.54 -23.25
N ASN A 180 5.06 -25.32 -23.35
CA ASN A 180 3.94 -24.99 -24.26
C ASN A 180 3.75 -23.46 -24.28
N VAL A 181 3.70 -22.86 -25.47
CA VAL A 181 3.30 -21.46 -25.63
C VAL A 181 1.78 -21.45 -25.76
N SER A 182 1.11 -20.98 -24.72
CA SER A 182 -0.29 -20.58 -24.80
C SER A 182 -0.33 -19.06 -24.68
N GLU A 183 -0.91 -18.42 -25.69
CA GLU A 183 -1.21 -16.99 -25.73
C GLU A 183 -1.91 -16.55 -24.42
N PRO A 184 -1.51 -15.42 -23.80
CA PRO A 184 -2.29 -14.86 -22.73
C PRO A 184 -3.56 -14.24 -23.32
N ALA A 185 -4.71 -14.72 -22.84
CA ALA A 185 -5.98 -14.05 -23.05
C ALA A 185 -5.90 -12.64 -22.45
N GLU A 186 -6.16 -11.62 -23.28
CA GLU A 186 -6.42 -10.26 -22.83
C GLU A 186 -7.58 -10.30 -21.83
N GLN A 187 -7.26 -10.08 -20.55
CA GLN A 187 -8.28 -9.82 -19.54
C GLN A 187 -8.64 -8.33 -19.61
N PRO A 188 -9.94 -7.98 -19.67
CA PRO A 188 -10.35 -6.59 -19.67
C PRO A 188 -9.93 -5.94 -18.35
N VAL A 189 -9.30 -4.76 -18.47
CA VAL A 189 -8.99 -3.84 -17.38
C VAL A 189 -10.26 -3.61 -16.57
N GLN A 190 -10.34 -4.19 -15.38
CA GLN A 190 -11.47 -3.96 -14.49
C GLN A 190 -11.30 -2.58 -13.87
N GLY A 191 -12.16 -1.65 -14.26
CA GLY A 191 -12.31 -0.38 -13.56
C GLY A 191 -12.47 -0.65 -12.07
N ILE A 192 -11.83 0.20 -11.26
CA ILE A 192 -11.83 0.16 -9.80
C ILE A 192 -13.26 -0.09 -9.30
N ARG A 193 -13.51 -1.32 -8.82
CA ARG A 193 -14.78 -1.69 -8.21
C ARG A 193 -14.62 -1.56 -6.70
N LEU A 194 -14.69 -0.33 -6.20
CA LEU A 194 -14.74 -0.10 -4.75
C LEU A 194 -15.99 -0.77 -4.17
N PRO A 195 -15.90 -1.37 -2.97
CA PRO A 195 -17.07 -1.88 -2.30
C PRO A 195 -18.06 -0.74 -2.05
N ARG A 196 -19.35 -1.00 -2.26
CA ARG A 196 -20.40 -0.10 -1.81
C ARG A 196 -20.26 0.07 -0.30
N SER A 197 -20.14 1.29 0.19
CA SER A 197 -20.28 1.58 1.61
C SER A 197 -21.55 0.91 2.12
N PRO A 198 -21.51 0.17 3.24
CA PRO A 198 -22.74 -0.20 3.92
C PRO A 198 -23.34 1.11 4.43
N ILE A 199 -24.41 1.55 3.77
CA ILE A 199 -25.34 2.51 4.34
C ILE A 199 -25.69 1.98 5.73
N GLY A 200 -25.53 2.82 6.76
CA GLY A 200 -25.82 2.50 8.15
C GLY A 200 -27.26 2.10 8.43
#